data_AF-A0A564W3Q2-F1
#
_entry.id   AF-A0A564W3Q2-F1
#
_cell.length_a   1.000
_cell.length_b   1.000
_cell.length_c   1.000
_cell.angle_alpha   90.00
_cell.angle_beta   90.00
_cell.angle_gamma   90.00
#
_symmetry.space_group_name_H-M   'P 1'
#
loop_
_entity.id
_entity.type
_entity.pdbx_description
1 polymer ?
#
loop_
_entity_poly.entity_id
_entity_poly.type
_entity_poly.pdbx_seq_one_letter_code
_entity_poly.pdbx_strand_id
1 'polypeptide(L)'
;MVMLGLRMGIRGADILKLQVNDFDWKNKTVSFIQQKTSKAITLPVPTDVGNSVYKYIMNGRPESAVTGNGYIFIRHQAPYIPLKVTTACRGALKRILAEYGFELSAGQGFHMTRKTFATRMLRADNKLDDISNALGHARQETAEVYLERDEDKMRLCPLEFGGVLS
;
A
#
# COMPACT_ATOMS: atom_id res chain seq x y z
N MET A 1 3.65 8.26 1.81
CA MET A 1 2.63 7.56 0.99
C MET A 1 3.14 6.25 0.41
N VAL A 2 4.16 6.27 -0.48
CA VAL A 2 4.60 5.08 -1.22
C VAL A 2 5.01 3.93 -0.29
N MET A 3 5.73 4.19 0.80
CA MET A 3 6.09 3.18 1.80
C MET A 3 4.88 2.46 2.40
N LEU A 4 3.82 3.19 2.78
CA LEU A 4 2.59 2.60 3.32
C LEU A 4 1.90 1.69 2.29
N GLY A 5 1.92 2.07 1.01
CA GLY A 5 1.36 1.24 -0.06
C GLY A 5 2.22 0.01 -0.38
N LEU A 6 3.55 0.15 -0.37
CA LEU A 6 4.51 -0.87 -0.84
C LEU A 6 4.89 -1.89 0.23
N ARG A 7 4.97 -1.44 1.50
CA ARG A 7 5.42 -2.26 2.63
C ARG A 7 4.29 -2.73 3.53
N MET A 8 3.09 -2.13 3.42
CA MET A 8 1.93 -2.48 4.24
C MET A 8 0.67 -2.74 3.41
N GLY A 9 0.74 -2.60 2.08
CA GLY A 9 -0.39 -2.87 1.18
C GLY A 9 -1.56 -1.91 1.31
N ILE A 10 -1.48 -0.81 2.07
CA ILE A 10 -2.63 0.08 2.32
C ILE A 10 -3.08 0.76 1.01
N ARG A 11 -4.41 0.84 0.78
CA ARG A 11 -4.95 1.48 -0.43
C ARG A 11 -4.69 2.98 -0.39
N GLY A 12 -4.49 3.60 -1.56
CA GLY A 12 -4.26 5.04 -1.66
C GLY A 12 -5.35 5.88 -0.99
N ALA A 13 -6.62 5.50 -1.15
CA ALA A 13 -7.75 6.20 -0.53
C ALA A 13 -7.71 6.14 1.01
N ASP A 14 -7.30 5.00 1.58
CA ASP A 14 -7.15 4.81 3.02
C ASP A 14 -5.95 5.62 3.54
N ILE A 15 -4.80 5.59 2.82
CA ILE A 15 -3.59 6.35 3.17
C ILE A 15 -3.90 7.84 3.33
N LEU A 16 -4.69 8.41 2.43
CA LEU A 16 -5.03 9.84 2.46
C LEU A 16 -5.91 10.24 3.65
N LYS A 17 -6.58 9.27 4.28
CA LYS A 17 -7.43 9.49 5.45
C LYS A 17 -6.75 9.20 6.78
N LEU A 18 -5.54 8.65 6.76
CA LEU A 18 -4.80 8.36 7.97
C LEU A 18 -4.52 9.64 8.77
N GLN A 19 -4.77 9.54 10.07
CA GLN A 19 -4.52 10.57 11.06
C GLN A 19 -3.34 10.17 11.96
N VAL A 20 -2.72 11.15 12.61
CA VAL A 20 -1.60 10.91 13.53
C VAL A 20 -2.01 9.97 14.67
N ASN A 21 -3.23 10.09 15.16
CA ASN A 21 -3.77 9.27 16.25
C ASN A 21 -4.15 7.84 15.83
N ASP A 22 -4.16 7.54 14.53
CA ASP A 22 -4.33 6.16 14.06
C ASP A 22 -3.07 5.32 14.34
N PHE A 23 -1.93 5.97 14.59
CA PHE A 23 -0.65 5.32 14.90
C PHE A 23 -0.46 5.18 16.40
N ASP A 24 -0.33 3.95 16.86
CA ASP A 24 0.22 3.63 18.17
C ASP A 24 1.73 3.43 18.03
N TRP A 25 2.48 4.49 18.32
CA TRP A 25 3.94 4.52 18.21
C TRP A 25 4.62 3.58 19.20
N LYS A 26 4.00 3.32 20.36
CA LYS A 26 4.56 2.45 21.38
C LYS A 26 4.45 0.99 20.95
N ASN A 27 3.26 0.59 20.50
CA ASN A 27 3.00 -0.78 20.06
C ASN A 27 3.36 -1.03 18.59
N LYS A 28 3.82 0.01 17.88
CA LYS A 28 4.21 -0.04 16.46
C LYS A 28 3.07 -0.56 15.58
N THR A 29 1.87 -0.05 15.78
CA THR A 29 0.69 -0.42 15.00
C THR A 29 -0.02 0.79 14.41
N VAL A 30 -0.78 0.57 13.35
CA VAL A 30 -1.71 1.55 12.79
C VAL A 30 -3.10 0.92 12.67
N SER A 31 -4.13 1.64 13.13
CA SER A 31 -5.51 1.16 13.18
C SER A 31 -6.45 2.13 12.47
N PHE A 32 -7.27 1.65 11.55
CA PHE A 32 -8.21 2.49 10.79
C PHE A 32 -9.36 1.66 10.19
N ILE A 33 -10.42 2.35 9.75
CA ILE A 33 -11.52 1.75 9.00
C ILE A 33 -11.23 1.89 7.50
N GLN A 34 -11.16 0.76 6.79
CA GLN A 34 -10.93 0.76 5.35
C GLN A 34 -12.13 1.35 4.60
N GLN A 35 -11.89 2.26 3.66
CA GLN A 35 -12.93 2.91 2.86
C GLN A 35 -13.67 1.94 1.92
N LYS A 36 -12.96 0.99 1.29
CA LYS A 36 -13.57 0.08 0.30
C LYS A 36 -14.48 -0.97 0.97
N THR A 37 -14.10 -1.45 2.15
CA THR A 37 -14.69 -2.64 2.78
C THR A 37 -15.39 -2.33 4.10
N SER A 38 -15.25 -1.12 4.64
CA SER A 38 -15.74 -0.70 5.96
C SER A 38 -15.22 -1.56 7.13
N LYS A 39 -14.18 -2.38 6.89
CA LYS A 39 -13.57 -3.24 7.91
C LYS A 39 -12.58 -2.43 8.74
N ALA A 40 -12.70 -2.52 10.06
CA ALA A 40 -11.66 -2.07 10.98
C ALA A 40 -10.44 -3.01 10.87
N ILE A 41 -9.25 -2.43 10.71
CA ILE A 41 -8.01 -3.19 10.61
C ILE A 41 -6.94 -2.56 11.49
N THR A 42 -6.12 -3.41 12.11
CA THR A 42 -4.90 -3.04 12.82
C THR A 42 -3.74 -3.74 12.15
N LEU A 43 -2.72 -2.98 11.72
CA LEU A 43 -1.55 -3.51 11.03
C LEU A 43 -0.27 -3.20 11.83
N PRO A 44 0.68 -4.14 11.91
CA PRO A 44 2.02 -3.82 12.41
C PRO A 44 2.70 -2.83 11.45
N VAL A 45 3.38 -1.84 12.01
CA VAL A 45 4.13 -0.81 11.27
C VAL A 45 5.60 -1.20 11.28
N PRO A 46 6.18 -1.62 10.13
CA PRO A 46 7.62 -1.85 10.04
C PRO A 46 8.40 -0.59 10.41
N THR A 47 9.54 -0.76 11.08
CA THR A 47 10.32 0.39 11.62
C THR A 47 10.70 1.40 10.54
N ASP A 48 11.09 0.96 9.35
CA ASP A 48 11.42 1.84 8.23
C ASP A 48 10.21 2.64 7.71
N VAL A 49 9.03 2.02 7.73
CA VAL A 49 7.77 2.70 7.37
C VAL A 49 7.40 3.72 8.44
N GLY A 50 7.45 3.33 9.72
CA GLY A 50 7.17 4.22 10.85
C GLY A 50 8.09 5.44 10.86
N ASN A 51 9.40 5.23 10.69
CA ASN A 51 10.39 6.31 10.58
C ASN A 51 10.10 7.22 9.38
N SER A 52 9.70 6.66 8.24
CA SER A 52 9.35 7.44 7.04
C SER A 52 8.11 8.31 7.28
N VAL A 53 7.09 7.77 7.96
CA VAL A 53 5.88 8.53 8.32
C VAL A 53 6.22 9.62 9.33
N TYR A 54 6.98 9.30 10.39
CA TYR A 54 7.41 10.24 11.40
C TYR A 54 8.22 11.41 10.80
N LYS A 55 9.21 11.11 9.96
CA LYS A 55 10.02 12.13 9.26
C LYS A 55 9.15 13.04 8.40
N TYR A 56 8.13 12.49 7.74
CA TYR A 56 7.19 13.31 6.96
C TYR A 56 6.31 14.19 7.86
N ILE A 57 5.81 13.66 8.98
CA ILE A 57 5.00 14.45 9.93
C ILE A 57 5.81 15.61 10.51
N MET A 58 7.05 15.36 10.94
CA MET A 58 7.88 16.37 11.62
C MET A 58 8.53 17.36 10.66
N ASN A 59 9.05 16.88 9.52
CA ASN A 59 9.93 17.67 8.65
C ASN A 59 9.37 17.89 7.24
N GLY A 60 8.32 17.16 6.88
CA GLY A 60 7.78 17.15 5.52
C GLY A 60 6.48 17.94 5.35
N ARG A 61 5.92 18.51 6.42
CA ARG A 61 4.68 19.30 6.41
C ARG A 61 4.98 20.79 6.61
N PRO A 62 4.15 21.70 6.08
CA PRO A 62 4.23 23.12 6.44
C PRO A 62 4.03 23.33 7.95
N GLU A 63 4.84 24.20 8.55
CA GLU A 63 4.82 24.47 10.00
C GLU A 63 3.46 25.00 10.48
N SER A 64 2.83 25.88 9.71
CA SER A 64 1.47 26.39 9.96
C SER A 64 0.37 25.33 9.84
N ALA A 65 0.68 24.13 9.36
CA ALA A 65 -0.25 23.01 9.30
C ALA A 65 -0.11 22.03 10.47
N VAL A 66 0.82 22.27 11.41
CA VAL A 66 1.05 21.43 12.61
C VAL A 66 -0.16 21.48 13.54
N THR A 67 -0.90 22.59 13.58
CA THR A 67 -2.15 22.77 14.34
C THR A 67 -3.41 22.27 13.61
N GLY A 68 -3.25 21.57 12.49
CA GLY A 68 -4.36 21.12 11.64
C GLY A 68 -5.19 19.96 12.22
N ASN A 69 -6.14 19.49 11.41
CA ASN A 69 -7.16 18.48 11.72
C ASN A 69 -6.68 17.03 11.93
N GLY A 70 -5.41 16.82 12.29
CA GLY A 70 -4.85 15.50 12.61
C GLY A 70 -4.50 14.60 11.42
N TYR A 71 -4.89 14.95 10.18
CA TYR A 71 -4.55 14.16 9.00
C TYR A 71 -3.05 14.21 8.70
N ILE A 72 -2.48 13.05 8.34
CA ILE A 72 -1.06 12.95 8.02
C ILE A 72 -0.76 13.64 6.69
N PHE A 73 -1.52 13.33 5.64
CA PHE A 73 -1.26 13.81 4.29
C PHE A 73 -2.17 14.99 3.91
N ILE A 74 -1.56 16.17 3.82
CA ILE A 74 -2.22 17.45 3.58
C ILE A 74 -1.63 18.18 2.37
N ARG A 75 -2.32 19.20 1.88
CA ARG A 75 -1.78 20.14 0.89
C ARG A 75 -0.62 20.93 1.50
N HIS A 76 0.39 21.23 0.69
CA HIS A 76 1.56 22.03 1.09
C HIS A 76 1.38 23.53 0.79
N GLN A 77 0.25 23.90 0.21
CA GLN A 77 -0.15 25.28 -0.05
C GLN A 77 -1.48 25.55 0.63
N ALA A 78 -1.67 26.78 1.09
CA ALA A 78 -2.93 27.19 1.69
C ALA A 78 -4.12 26.98 0.70
N PRO A 79 -5.29 26.55 1.18
CA PRO A 79 -5.55 26.09 2.54
C PRO A 79 -4.94 24.71 2.83
N TYR A 80 -4.35 24.52 4.02
CA TYR A 80 -3.67 23.28 4.46
C TYR A 80 -4.63 22.16 4.85
N ILE A 81 -5.45 21.74 3.91
CA ILE A 81 -6.48 20.70 4.09
C ILE A 81 -5.96 19.31 3.70
N PRO A 82 -6.63 18.23 4.14
CA PRO A 82 -6.28 16.86 3.72
C PRO A 82 -6.31 16.71 2.21
N LEU A 83 -5.39 15.89 1.71
CA LEU A 83 -5.42 15.48 0.31
C LEU A 83 -6.62 14.54 0.10
N LYS A 84 -7.53 14.89 -0.83
CA LYS A 84 -8.76 14.12 -1.07
C LYS A 84 -8.69 13.20 -2.29
N VAL A 85 -7.76 13.44 -3.20
CA VAL A 85 -7.70 12.77 -4.51
C VAL A 85 -6.52 11.81 -4.57
N THR A 86 -6.79 10.56 -4.94
CA THR A 86 -5.79 9.48 -5.03
C THR A 86 -4.72 9.72 -6.11
N THR A 87 -4.92 10.71 -6.99
CA THR A 87 -3.90 11.21 -7.92
C THR A 87 -2.66 11.71 -7.18
N ALA A 88 -2.78 12.19 -5.94
CA ALA A 88 -1.64 12.53 -5.10
C ALA A 88 -0.72 11.32 -4.85
N CYS A 89 -1.31 10.14 -4.59
CA CYS A 89 -0.55 8.91 -4.41
C CYS A 89 0.14 8.50 -5.72
N ARG A 90 -0.57 8.59 -6.86
CA ARG A 90 0.01 8.34 -8.19
C ARG A 90 1.20 9.29 -8.47
N GLY A 91 1.03 10.58 -8.18
CA GLY A 91 2.07 11.59 -8.36
C GLY A 91 3.31 11.33 -7.51
N ALA A 92 3.11 10.95 -6.24
CA ALA A 92 4.21 10.57 -5.35
C ALA A 92 4.98 9.36 -5.89
N LEU A 93 4.28 8.34 -6.39
CA LEU A 93 4.90 7.17 -7.01
C LEU A 93 5.64 7.52 -8.31
N LYS A 94 5.02 8.32 -9.19
CA LYS A 94 5.63 8.76 -10.44
C LYS A 94 6.94 9.51 -10.18
N ARG A 95 6.96 10.41 -9.19
CA ARG A 95 8.17 11.17 -8.83
C ARG A 95 9.31 10.25 -8.37
N ILE A 96 9.01 9.30 -7.47
CA ILE A 96 10.03 8.33 -7.04
C ILE A 96 10.55 7.51 -8.22
N LEU A 97 9.68 6.99 -9.09
CA LEU A 97 10.13 6.20 -10.25
C LEU A 97 11.03 7.01 -11.19
N ALA A 98 10.67 8.27 -11.45
CA ALA A 98 11.45 9.15 -12.31
C ALA A 98 12.86 9.44 -11.77
N GLU A 99 13.02 9.52 -10.44
CA GLU A 99 14.34 9.68 -9.79
C GLU A 99 15.31 8.52 -10.10
N TYR A 100 14.77 7.34 -10.45
CA TYR A 100 15.55 6.16 -10.83
C TYR A 100 15.47 5.85 -12.34
N GLY A 101 15.02 6.79 -13.16
CA GLY A 101 14.95 6.63 -14.62
C GLY A 101 13.80 5.74 -15.11
N PHE A 102 12.79 5.46 -14.27
CA PHE A 102 11.62 4.68 -14.65
C PHE A 102 10.41 5.57 -14.92
N GLU A 103 9.66 5.23 -15.96
CA GLU A 103 8.39 5.88 -16.27
C GLU A 103 7.19 5.07 -15.76
N LEU A 104 6.24 5.77 -15.13
CA LEU A 104 4.96 5.17 -14.78
C LEU A 104 4.02 5.19 -15.98
N SER A 105 3.87 4.06 -16.67
CA SER A 105 3.07 3.91 -17.88
C SER A 105 1.61 4.37 -17.71
N ALA A 106 0.97 4.70 -18.83
CA ALA A 106 -0.47 4.95 -18.87
C ALA A 106 -1.24 3.74 -18.31
N GLY A 107 -2.25 3.99 -17.48
CA GLY A 107 -3.02 2.94 -16.80
C GLY A 107 -2.37 2.34 -15.54
N GLN A 108 -1.05 2.42 -15.36
CA GLN A 108 -0.38 1.98 -14.12
C GLN A 108 -0.55 3.02 -13.03
N GLY A 109 -0.98 2.63 -11.84
CA GLY A 109 -1.27 3.57 -10.75
C GLY A 109 -0.81 3.05 -9.41
N PHE A 110 -1.14 3.80 -8.36
CA PHE A 110 -0.70 3.49 -7.00
C PHE A 110 -1.12 2.08 -6.53
N HIS A 111 -2.16 1.48 -7.12
CA HIS A 111 -2.54 0.10 -6.85
C HIS A 111 -1.41 -0.93 -7.09
N MET A 112 -0.41 -0.62 -7.93
CA MET A 112 0.75 -1.48 -8.14
C MET A 112 1.55 -1.73 -6.86
N THR A 113 1.60 -0.77 -5.91
CA THR A 113 2.32 -0.96 -4.65
C THR A 113 1.66 -2.05 -3.81
N ARG A 114 0.32 -2.09 -3.82
CA ARG A 114 -0.48 -3.10 -3.12
C ARG A 114 -0.34 -4.47 -3.76
N LYS A 115 -0.34 -4.54 -5.10
CA LYS A 115 -0.04 -5.80 -5.82
C LYS A 115 1.35 -6.32 -5.45
N THR A 116 2.35 -5.43 -5.47
CA THR A 116 3.73 -5.76 -5.09
C THR A 116 3.81 -6.28 -3.66
N PHE A 117 3.10 -5.66 -2.71
CA PHE A 117 3.02 -6.14 -1.33
C PHE A 117 2.43 -7.56 -1.24
N ALA A 118 1.31 -7.81 -1.91
CA ALA A 118 0.67 -9.13 -1.92
C ALA A 118 1.57 -10.21 -2.54
N THR A 119 2.18 -9.93 -3.70
CA THR A 119 3.13 -10.85 -4.35
C THR A 119 4.33 -11.14 -3.46
N ARG A 120 4.86 -10.16 -2.72
CA ARG A 120 5.95 -10.38 -1.76
C ARG A 120 5.54 -11.31 -0.62
N MET A 121 4.34 -11.15 -0.06
CA MET A 121 3.87 -12.07 0.97
C MET A 121 3.69 -13.49 0.43
N LEU A 122 3.17 -13.64 -0.79
CA LEU A 122 3.01 -14.93 -1.45
C LEU A 122 4.34 -15.64 -1.70
N ARG A 123 5.35 -14.90 -2.19
CA ARG A 123 6.71 -15.42 -2.41
C ARG A 123 7.43 -15.77 -1.11
N ALA A 124 7.03 -15.16 0.01
CA ALA A 124 7.52 -15.48 1.34
C ALA A 124 6.71 -16.61 2.03
N ASP A 125 5.97 -17.42 1.25
CA ASP A 125 5.19 -18.58 1.72
C ASP A 125 4.16 -18.27 2.82
N ASN A 126 3.66 -17.02 2.87
CA ASN A 126 2.54 -16.70 3.76
C ASN A 126 1.26 -17.37 3.27
N LYS A 127 0.42 -17.83 4.21
CA LYS A 127 -0.87 -18.42 3.87
C LYS A 127 -1.76 -17.37 3.21
N LEU A 128 -2.60 -17.81 2.27
CA LEU A 128 -3.54 -16.93 1.56
C LEU A 128 -4.46 -16.17 2.52
N ASP A 129 -4.83 -16.80 3.64
CA ASP A 129 -5.65 -16.17 4.69
C ASP A 129 -4.90 -15.02 5.38
N ASP A 130 -3.60 -15.17 5.65
CA ASP A 130 -2.77 -14.12 6.24
C ASP A 130 -2.62 -12.94 5.28
N ILE A 131 -2.43 -13.22 3.99
CA ILE A 131 -2.39 -12.20 2.93
C ILE A 131 -3.74 -11.48 2.83
N SER A 132 -4.85 -12.23 2.83
CA SER A 132 -6.21 -11.69 2.79
C SER A 132 -6.51 -10.79 3.99
N ASN A 133 -6.09 -11.22 5.18
CA ASN A 133 -6.21 -10.48 6.43
C ASN A 133 -5.41 -9.18 6.40
N ALA A 134 -4.14 -9.23 6.01
CA ALA A 134 -3.28 -8.04 5.87
C ALA A 134 -3.84 -7.03 4.86
N LEU A 135 -4.47 -7.52 3.79
CA LEU A 135 -5.11 -6.70 2.78
C LEU A 135 -6.51 -6.20 3.23
N GLY A 136 -7.14 -6.82 4.20
CA GLY A 136 -8.52 -6.53 4.62
C GLY A 136 -9.54 -6.87 3.54
N HIS A 137 -9.32 -7.98 2.82
CA HIS A 137 -10.28 -8.48 1.83
C HIS A 137 -11.49 -9.13 2.52
N ALA A 138 -12.70 -8.77 2.09
CA ALA A 138 -13.96 -9.42 2.52
C ALA A 138 -14.39 -10.53 1.54
N ARG A 139 -13.93 -10.47 0.29
CA ARG A 139 -14.00 -11.52 -0.72
C ARG A 139 -12.59 -11.77 -1.24
N GLN A 140 -12.24 -13.04 -1.46
CA GLN A 140 -11.02 -13.44 -2.16
C GLN A 140 -11.02 -12.82 -3.57
N GLU A 141 -10.51 -11.59 -3.75
CA GLU A 141 -9.92 -11.22 -5.04
C GLU A 141 -8.77 -12.21 -5.24
N THR A 142 -8.93 -13.05 -6.26
CA THR A 142 -8.44 -14.41 -6.33
C THR A 142 -6.93 -14.48 -6.13
N ALA A 143 -6.49 -15.39 -5.27
CA ALA A 143 -5.09 -15.76 -5.12
C ALA A 143 -4.43 -16.05 -6.48
N GLU A 144 -5.22 -16.50 -7.46
CA GLU A 144 -4.86 -16.71 -8.86
C GLU A 144 -4.16 -15.49 -9.49
N VAL A 145 -4.65 -14.26 -9.28
CA VAL A 145 -4.03 -13.05 -9.85
C VAL A 145 -2.62 -12.79 -9.29
N TYR A 146 -2.33 -13.32 -8.10
CA TYR A 146 -1.02 -13.24 -7.45
C TYR A 146 -0.14 -14.45 -7.78
N LEU A 147 -0.73 -15.65 -7.89
CA LEU A 147 -0.08 -16.90 -8.30
C LEU A 147 0.43 -16.81 -9.74
N GLU A 148 -0.34 -16.22 -10.66
CA GLU A 148 0.09 -15.94 -12.05
C GLU A 148 1.34 -15.05 -12.16
N ARG A 149 1.72 -14.36 -11.07
CA ARG A 149 2.90 -13.47 -11.02
C ARG A 149 4.06 -14.06 -10.23
N ASP A 150 3.91 -15.27 -9.71
CA ASP A 150 4.97 -16.00 -9.04
C ASP A 150 5.59 -17.00 -10.02
N GLU A 151 6.41 -16.51 -10.95
CA GLU A 151 7.04 -17.31 -12.01
C GLU A 151 7.80 -18.53 -11.44
N ASP A 152 8.45 -18.39 -10.28
CA ASP A 152 9.20 -19.47 -9.65
C ASP A 152 8.26 -20.60 -9.20
N LYS A 153 7.10 -20.27 -8.61
CA LYS A 153 6.08 -21.27 -8.24
C LYS A 153 5.31 -21.79 -9.46
N MET A 154 5.08 -20.98 -10.49
CA MET A 154 4.49 -21.46 -11.74
C MET A 154 5.37 -22.50 -12.42
N ARG A 155 6.70 -22.38 -12.34
CA ARG A 155 7.63 -23.42 -12.83
C ARG A 155 7.53 -24.74 -12.07
N LEU A 156 7.06 -24.73 -10.82
CA LEU A 156 6.83 -25.94 -10.01
C LEU A 156 5.48 -26.61 -10.29
N CYS A 157 4.57 -25.95 -10.99
CA CYS A 157 3.30 -26.51 -11.46
C CYS A 157 3.33 -26.70 -12.99
N PRO A 158 4.09 -27.69 -13.51
CA PRO A 158 3.98 -28.03 -14.92
C PRO A 158 2.54 -28.46 -15.21
N LEU A 159 1.92 -27.84 -16.21
CA LEU A 159 0.72 -28.41 -16.81
C LEU A 159 1.11 -29.79 -17.35
N GLU A 160 0.35 -30.83 -17.04
CA GLU A 160 0.51 -32.10 -17.74
C GLU A 160 0.37 -31.81 -19.24
N PHE A 161 1.38 -32.18 -20.03
CA PHE A 161 1.27 -32.14 -21.48
C PHE A 161 0.13 -33.09 -21.86
N GLY A 162 -1.05 -32.54 -22.10
CA GLY A 162 -2.14 -33.26 -22.77
C GLY A 162 -1.57 -33.77 -24.09
N GLY A 163 -1.39 -35.08 -24.17
CA GLY A 163 -0.79 -35.74 -25.32
C GLY A 163 -1.48 -35.32 -26.61
N VAL A 164 -0.68 -34.84 -27.57
CA VAL A 164 -1.12 -34.80 -28.97
C VAL A 164 -1.22 -36.26 -29.41
N LEU A 165 -2.43 -36.82 -29.37
CA LEU A 165 -2.76 -38.02 -30.11
C LEU A 165 -3.40 -37.60 -31.43
N SER A 166 -2.60 -37.62 -32.49
CA SER A 166 -3.03 -37.96 -33.86
C SER A 166 -1.85 -38.56 -34.60
#